data_AF-A0A1Y2X3A6-F1
#
_entry.id   AF-A0A1Y2X3A6-F1
#
_cell.length_a   1.000
_cell.length_b   1.000
_cell.length_c   1.000
_cell.angle_alpha   90.00
_cell.angle_beta   90.00
_cell.angle_gamma   90.00
#
_symmetry.space_group_name_H-M   'P 1'
#
loop_
_entity.id
_entity.type
_entity.pdbx_description
1 polymer ?
#
loop_
_entity_poly.entity_id
_entity_poly.type
_entity_poly.pdbx_seq_one_letter_code
_entity_poly.pdbx_strand_id
1 'polypeptide(L)'
;MESEHSLDIPGQGRFTGIAVYLRVLLFIFPLWRRKWVETLNEIDKLVGVKVIDGLFDSKRDGATTMFDSTFERSRLYFTVLQALRIFSEWIEESARELQQLKQDFDANIQFNMARREIDELWDKVIAIHGASSKSLIDRIEKKEEEIKSFRDGLFSATSVREASRATILNQYILVFTIVTIFYLPLSYVSVCYPLLIGRNLLTNVFIPSPCLVWTYSPMTIM
;
A
#
# COMPACT_ATOMS: atom_id res chain seq x y z
N MET A 1 -46.13 -1.18 28.63
CA MET A 1 -46.10 0.21 29.12
C MET A 1 -45.44 1.04 28.04
N GLU A 2 -46.17 1.25 26.95
CA GLU A 2 -45.86 2.24 25.93
C GLU A 2 -45.89 3.63 26.57
N SER A 3 -44.79 4.36 26.44
CA SER A 3 -44.80 5.82 26.55
C SER A 3 -44.69 6.36 25.12
N GLU A 4 -45.83 6.61 24.50
CA GLU A 4 -45.95 7.45 23.31
C GLU A 4 -45.31 8.80 23.62
N HIS A 5 -44.14 9.04 23.06
CA HIS A 5 -43.50 10.34 23.07
C HIS A 5 -44.24 11.20 22.05
N SER A 6 -45.23 11.94 22.54
CA SER A 6 -46.08 12.85 21.75
C SER A 6 -45.22 13.74 20.85
N LEU A 7 -45.44 13.55 19.55
CA LEU A 7 -44.73 14.17 18.46
C LEU A 7 -45.31 15.57 18.23
N ASP A 8 -44.84 16.56 18.98
CA ASP A 8 -45.25 17.95 18.76
C ASP A 8 -44.65 18.43 17.42
N ILE A 9 -45.52 18.69 16.46
CA ILE A 9 -45.19 19.18 15.13
C ILE A 9 -45.24 20.71 15.20
N PRO A 10 -44.10 21.43 15.13
CA PRO A 10 -44.15 22.88 15.06
C PRO A 10 -44.67 23.31 13.70
N GLY A 11 -45.70 24.17 13.72
CA GLY A 11 -46.00 25.20 12.72
C GLY A 11 -46.24 24.74 11.27
N GLN A 12 -47.51 24.70 10.87
CA GLN A 12 -47.99 24.51 9.51
C GLN A 12 -47.22 25.32 8.43
N GLY A 13 -46.67 24.60 7.44
CA GLY A 13 -46.84 24.97 6.04
C GLY A 13 -45.56 25.13 5.22
N ARG A 14 -44.58 25.93 5.66
CA ARG A 14 -43.42 26.31 4.80
C ARG A 14 -42.09 25.66 5.14
N PHE A 15 -41.87 25.24 6.38
CA PHE A 15 -40.57 24.70 6.82
C PHE A 15 -40.62 23.23 7.25
N THR A 16 -41.80 22.62 7.22
CA THR A 16 -42.01 21.20 7.56
C THR A 16 -41.14 20.28 6.69
N GLY A 17 -40.97 20.59 5.40
CA GLY A 17 -40.11 19.80 4.50
C GLY A 17 -38.64 19.81 4.91
N ILE A 18 -38.12 20.97 5.33
CA ILE A 18 -36.73 21.10 5.79
C ILE A 18 -36.54 20.41 7.13
N ALA A 19 -37.46 20.62 8.08
CA ALA A 19 -37.40 19.95 9.38
C ALA A 19 -37.46 18.43 9.24
N VAL A 20 -38.29 17.92 8.32
CA VAL A 20 -38.35 16.48 7.98
C VAL A 20 -37.03 16.02 7.35
N TYR A 21 -36.48 16.76 6.39
CA TYR A 21 -35.20 16.44 5.77
C TYR A 21 -34.06 16.37 6.80
N LEU A 22 -33.95 17.35 7.69
CA LEU A 22 -32.94 17.36 8.76
C LEU A 22 -33.13 16.20 9.74
N ARG A 23 -34.37 15.83 10.08
CA ARG A 23 -34.63 14.64 10.90
C ARG A 23 -34.24 13.35 10.17
N VAL A 24 -34.45 13.27 8.86
CA VAL A 24 -33.98 12.13 8.05
C VAL A 24 -32.45 12.07 8.05
N LEU A 25 -31.74 13.20 7.93
CA LEU A 25 -30.28 13.23 8.06
C LEU A 25 -29.83 12.72 9.44
N LEU A 26 -30.47 13.17 10.52
CA LEU A 26 -30.18 12.69 11.87
C LEU A 26 -30.41 11.17 12.02
N PHE A 27 -31.36 10.61 11.29
CA PHE A 27 -31.63 9.17 11.28
C PHE A 27 -30.60 8.39 10.45
N ILE A 28 -30.12 8.96 9.33
CA ILE A 28 -29.17 8.31 8.42
C ILE A 28 -27.73 8.36 8.95
N PHE A 29 -27.32 9.45 9.61
CA PHE A 29 -25.93 9.60 10.10
C PHE A 29 -25.43 8.47 11.02
N PRO A 30 -26.22 7.91 11.94
CA PRO A 30 -25.83 6.71 12.67
C PRO A 30 -25.52 5.50 11.77
N LEU A 31 -26.30 5.31 10.70
CA LEU A 31 -26.07 4.23 9.72
C LEU A 31 -24.79 4.48 8.92
N TRP A 32 -24.60 5.71 8.45
CA TRP A 32 -23.38 6.16 7.77
C TRP A 32 -22.13 5.93 8.63
N ARG A 33 -22.16 6.38 9.90
CA ARG A 33 -21.07 6.19 10.84
C ARG A 33 -20.78 4.71 11.06
N ARG A 34 -21.82 3.91 11.29
CA ARG A 34 -21.69 2.46 11.49
C ARG A 34 -21.03 1.77 10.29
N LYS A 35 -21.42 2.15 9.07
CA LYS A 35 -20.85 1.58 7.85
C LYS A 35 -19.37 1.92 7.69
N TRP A 36 -18.97 3.16 7.98
CA TRP A 36 -17.55 3.52 8.01
C TRP A 36 -16.76 2.75 9.07
N VAL A 37 -17.31 2.60 10.27
CA VAL A 37 -16.69 1.80 11.33
C VAL A 37 -16.52 0.34 10.91
N GLU A 38 -17.52 -0.24 10.26
CA GLU A 38 -17.49 -1.61 9.71
C GLU A 38 -16.40 -1.76 8.65
N THR A 39 -16.32 -0.84 7.69
CA THR A 39 -15.26 -0.82 6.66
C THR A 39 -13.87 -0.75 7.29
N LEU A 40 -13.65 0.14 8.26
CA LEU A 40 -12.36 0.25 8.94
C LEU A 40 -12.03 -1.01 9.76
N ASN A 41 -13.04 -1.66 10.36
CA ASN A 41 -12.83 -2.94 11.06
C ASN A 41 -12.41 -4.06 10.10
N GLU A 42 -12.95 -4.10 8.89
CA GLU A 42 -12.53 -5.10 7.89
C GLU A 42 -11.10 -4.86 7.40
N ILE A 43 -10.69 -3.59 7.24
CA ILE A 43 -9.29 -3.25 6.95
C ILE A 43 -8.39 -3.71 8.10
N ASP A 44 -8.78 -3.45 9.35
CA ASP A 44 -8.04 -3.88 10.54
C ASP A 44 -7.86 -5.39 10.57
N LYS A 45 -8.90 -6.17 10.23
CA LYS A 45 -8.81 -7.63 10.13
C LYS A 45 -7.86 -8.06 9.00
N LEU A 46 -7.99 -7.48 7.82
CA LEU A 46 -7.15 -7.82 6.66
C LEU A 46 -5.66 -7.56 6.92
N VAL A 47 -5.35 -6.42 7.54
CA VAL A 47 -3.98 -6.06 7.92
C VAL A 47 -3.52 -6.94 9.09
N GLY A 48 -4.33 -7.08 10.14
CA GLY A 48 -3.99 -7.84 11.34
C GLY A 48 -3.70 -9.31 11.06
N VAL A 49 -4.54 -9.99 10.28
CA VAL A 49 -4.33 -11.40 9.90
C VAL A 49 -3.02 -11.56 9.14
N LYS A 50 -2.73 -10.69 8.17
CA LYS A 50 -1.49 -10.77 7.39
C LYS A 50 -0.22 -10.42 8.18
N VAL A 51 -0.33 -9.53 9.16
CA VAL A 51 0.78 -9.22 10.08
C VAL A 51 1.05 -10.42 10.98
N ILE A 52 0.02 -11.01 11.59
CA ILE A 52 0.15 -12.14 12.53
C ILE A 52 0.66 -13.39 11.81
N ASP A 53 0.04 -13.78 10.69
CA ASP A 53 0.49 -14.91 9.87
C ASP A 53 1.91 -14.70 9.33
N GLY A 54 2.31 -13.44 9.16
CA GLY A 54 3.60 -13.07 8.57
C GLY A 54 4.76 -12.91 9.54
N LEU A 55 4.50 -12.60 10.81
CA LEU A 55 5.53 -12.42 11.86
C LEU A 55 5.72 -13.66 12.73
N PHE A 56 4.66 -14.44 12.95
CA PHE A 56 4.66 -15.53 13.94
C PHE A 56 4.57 -16.94 13.34
N ASP A 57 4.63 -17.08 12.01
CA ASP A 57 4.76 -18.40 11.41
C ASP A 57 6.16 -18.98 11.69
N SER A 58 6.27 -19.66 12.83
CA SER A 58 7.46 -20.38 13.31
C SER A 58 7.92 -21.49 12.36
N LYS A 59 7.14 -21.83 11.33
CA LYS A 59 7.40 -22.95 10.42
C LYS A 59 8.08 -22.52 9.12
N ARG A 60 8.14 -21.22 8.82
CA ARG A 60 8.87 -20.66 7.68
C ARG A 60 10.10 -19.91 8.20
N ASP A 61 11.25 -20.13 7.56
CA ASP A 61 12.48 -19.36 7.84
C ASP A 61 12.14 -17.87 7.92
N GLY A 62 12.43 -17.21 9.05
CA GLY A 62 12.03 -15.81 9.29
C GLY A 62 12.49 -14.83 8.18
N ALA A 63 13.53 -15.20 7.43
CA ALA A 63 14.01 -14.48 6.25
C ALA A 63 13.12 -14.65 5.00
N THR A 64 12.37 -15.74 4.87
CA THR A 64 11.43 -15.96 3.75
C THR A 64 10.05 -15.40 4.11
N THR A 65 9.69 -15.43 5.40
CA THR A 65 8.42 -14.90 5.90
C THR A 65 8.42 -13.37 5.93
N MET A 66 9.52 -12.71 6.31
CA MET A 66 9.59 -11.24 6.31
C MET A 66 9.69 -10.66 4.88
N PHE A 67 10.28 -11.41 3.94
CA PHE A 67 10.59 -10.92 2.59
C PHE A 67 9.96 -11.80 1.52
N ASP A 68 8.66 -11.65 1.34
CA ASP A 68 7.95 -12.29 0.23
C ASP A 68 8.60 -11.88 -1.11
N SER A 69 9.11 -12.86 -1.86
CA SER A 69 9.73 -12.63 -3.17
C SER A 69 8.77 -11.98 -4.18
N THR A 70 7.47 -12.01 -3.89
CA THR A 70 6.40 -11.51 -4.77
C THR A 70 5.95 -10.08 -4.45
N PHE A 71 6.54 -9.40 -3.46
CA PHE A 71 6.18 -8.02 -3.06
C PHE A 71 4.70 -7.82 -2.65
N GLU A 72 3.96 -8.90 -2.40
CA GLU A 72 2.52 -8.88 -2.09
C GLU A 72 2.20 -8.07 -0.83
N ARG A 73 3.09 -8.09 0.17
CA ARG A 73 2.92 -7.33 1.42
C ARG A 73 3.13 -5.83 1.23
N SER A 74 4.18 -5.43 0.52
CA SER A 74 4.39 -4.02 0.18
C SER A 74 3.26 -3.48 -0.69
N ARG A 75 2.73 -4.30 -1.62
CA ARG A 75 1.55 -3.94 -2.42
C ARG A 75 0.33 -3.74 -1.53
N LEU A 76 0.08 -4.65 -0.58
CA LEU A 76 -1.03 -4.51 0.36
C LEU A 76 -0.93 -3.25 1.21
N TYR A 77 0.21 -3.00 1.86
CA TYR A 77 0.37 -1.81 2.70
C TYR A 77 0.16 -0.55 1.88
N PHE A 78 0.70 -0.50 0.65
CA PHE A 78 0.45 0.62 -0.25
C PHE A 78 -1.03 0.78 -0.61
N THR A 79 -1.72 -0.30 -1.02
CA THR A 79 -3.15 -0.25 -1.36
C THR A 79 -4.01 0.19 -0.19
N VAL A 80 -3.73 -0.30 1.03
CA VAL A 80 -4.48 0.09 2.23
C VAL A 80 -4.22 1.55 2.57
N LEU A 81 -2.98 2.04 2.51
CA LEU A 81 -2.68 3.45 2.73
C LEU A 81 -3.41 4.36 1.72
N GLN A 82 -3.44 3.97 0.45
CA GLN A 82 -4.17 4.73 -0.57
C GLN A 82 -5.68 4.71 -0.32
N ALA A 83 -6.25 3.57 0.09
CA ALA A 83 -7.66 3.47 0.44
C ALA A 83 -8.01 4.35 1.65
N LEU A 84 -7.21 4.28 2.73
CA LEU A 84 -7.39 5.10 3.94
C LEU A 84 -7.35 6.60 3.62
N ARG A 85 -6.43 7.03 2.75
CA ARG A 85 -6.35 8.42 2.28
C ARG A 85 -7.63 8.86 1.57
N ILE A 86 -8.12 8.05 0.62
CA ILE A 86 -9.36 8.34 -0.11
C ILE A 86 -10.56 8.40 0.85
N PHE A 87 -10.61 7.49 1.82
CA PHE A 87 -11.69 7.48 2.81
C PHE A 87 -11.68 8.73 3.69
N SER A 88 -10.51 9.18 4.14
CA SER A 88 -10.39 10.43 4.89
C SER A 88 -10.90 11.62 4.08
N GLU A 89 -10.51 11.71 2.81
CA GLU A 89 -10.93 12.78 1.91
C GLU A 89 -12.45 12.82 1.73
N TRP A 90 -13.09 11.66 1.49
CA TRP A 90 -14.55 11.56 1.37
C TRP A 90 -15.29 11.89 2.67
N ILE A 91 -14.75 11.49 3.82
CA ILE A 91 -15.35 11.79 5.13
C ILE A 91 -15.27 13.29 5.41
N GLU A 92 -14.14 13.93 5.12
CA GLU A 92 -14.01 15.39 5.26
C GLU A 92 -14.91 16.14 4.27
N GLU A 93 -14.96 15.68 3.02
CA GLU A 93 -15.80 16.27 1.98
C GLU A 93 -17.27 16.25 2.39
N SER A 94 -17.77 15.12 2.88
CA SER A 94 -19.15 15.04 3.38
C SER A 94 -19.46 16.02 4.51
N ALA A 95 -18.46 16.34 5.36
CA ALA A 95 -18.62 17.33 6.41
C ALA A 95 -18.63 18.76 5.85
N ARG A 96 -17.80 19.04 4.84
CA ARG A 96 -17.79 20.33 4.13
C ARG A 96 -19.08 20.57 3.35
N GLU A 97 -19.57 19.57 2.63
CA GLU A 97 -20.84 19.64 1.89
C GLU A 97 -22.01 19.94 2.83
N LEU A 98 -22.05 19.33 4.01
CA LEU A 98 -23.09 19.60 5.00
C LEU A 98 -23.03 21.05 5.52
N GLN A 99 -21.83 21.60 5.70
CA GLN A 99 -21.65 23.02 6.08
C GLN A 99 -22.05 23.97 4.95
N GLN A 100 -21.70 23.65 3.71
CA GLN A 100 -22.13 24.41 2.53
C GLN A 100 -23.65 24.41 2.39
N LEU A 101 -24.28 23.25 2.60
CA LEU A 101 -25.74 23.13 2.55
C LEU A 101 -26.43 24.02 3.60
N LYS A 102 -25.85 24.16 4.80
CA LYS A 102 -26.35 25.13 5.81
C LYS A 102 -26.15 26.57 5.34
N GLN A 103 -25.00 26.92 4.77
CA GLN A 103 -24.75 28.28 4.28
C GLN A 103 -25.72 28.68 3.16
N ASP A 104 -25.96 27.79 2.21
CA ASP A 104 -26.94 27.98 1.13
C ASP A 104 -28.35 28.11 1.69
N PHE A 105 -28.67 27.34 2.74
CA PHE A 105 -29.94 27.44 3.43
C PHE A 105 -30.12 28.81 4.11
N ASP A 106 -29.12 29.28 4.84
CA ASP A 106 -29.11 30.58 5.51
C ASP A 106 -29.25 31.75 4.52
N ALA A 107 -28.62 31.66 3.34
CA ALA A 107 -28.71 32.68 2.30
C ALA A 107 -30.12 32.79 1.69
N ASN A 108 -30.90 31.71 1.70
CA ASN A 108 -32.18 31.62 1.01
C ASN A 108 -33.42 31.90 1.90
N ILE A 109 -33.26 32.11 3.21
CA ILE A 109 -34.38 32.30 4.15
C ILE A 109 -34.53 33.75 4.61
N GLN A 110 -35.73 34.30 4.42
CA GLN A 110 -36.08 35.70 4.73
C GLN A 110 -36.92 35.91 6.01
N PHE A 111 -37.35 34.86 6.73
CA PHE A 111 -38.31 34.98 7.86
C PHE A 111 -37.75 34.51 9.21
N ASN A 112 -37.99 35.28 10.28
CA ASN A 112 -37.22 35.21 11.54
C ASN A 112 -37.71 34.21 12.62
N MET A 113 -38.98 33.81 12.65
CA MET A 113 -39.52 33.05 13.82
C MET A 113 -39.33 31.54 13.70
N ALA A 114 -39.65 30.94 12.55
CA ALA A 114 -39.38 29.51 12.27
C ALA A 114 -37.87 29.21 12.10
N ARG A 115 -37.05 30.25 11.99
CA ARG A 115 -35.60 30.14 11.80
C ARG A 115 -34.88 29.57 13.01
N ARG A 116 -35.27 29.94 14.24
CA ARG A 116 -34.56 29.50 15.46
C ARG A 116 -34.60 27.98 15.66
N GLU A 117 -35.78 27.37 15.53
CA GLU A 117 -35.93 25.91 15.71
C GLU A 117 -35.16 25.12 14.64
N ILE A 118 -35.11 25.65 13.41
CA ILE A 118 -34.39 25.03 12.30
C ILE A 118 -32.88 25.22 12.45
N ASP A 119 -32.44 26.38 12.92
CA ASP A 119 -31.03 26.68 13.21
C ASP A 119 -30.50 25.76 14.32
N GLU A 120 -31.26 25.57 15.41
CA GLU A 120 -30.91 24.62 16.47
C GLU A 120 -30.81 23.18 15.93
N LEU A 121 -31.72 22.80 15.03
CA LEU A 121 -31.70 21.48 14.40
C LEU A 121 -30.49 21.31 13.47
N TRP A 122 -30.14 22.34 12.69
CA TRP A 122 -28.94 22.40 11.86
C TRP A 122 -27.66 22.28 12.68
N ASP A 123 -27.56 23.02 13.78
CA ASP A 123 -26.39 22.98 14.67
C ASP A 123 -26.22 21.58 15.27
N LYS A 124 -27.33 20.93 15.63
CA LYS A 124 -27.32 19.54 16.09
C LYS A 124 -26.86 18.57 15.00
N VAL A 125 -27.36 18.71 13.77
CA VAL A 125 -26.99 17.90 12.60
C VAL A 125 -25.49 18.03 12.31
N ILE A 126 -24.97 19.25 12.25
CA ILE A 126 -23.55 19.53 12.01
C ILE A 126 -22.68 19.04 13.15
N ALA A 127 -23.08 19.26 14.41
CA ALA A 127 -22.30 18.81 15.57
C ALA A 127 -22.20 17.27 15.60
N ILE A 128 -23.29 16.56 15.36
CA ILE A 128 -23.31 15.09 15.33
C ILE A 128 -22.47 14.55 14.18
N HIS A 129 -22.65 15.09 12.97
CA HIS A 129 -21.88 14.67 11.81
C HIS A 129 -20.39 14.98 11.98
N GLY A 130 -20.05 16.22 12.34
CA GLY A 130 -18.67 16.67 12.54
C GLY A 130 -17.94 15.87 13.62
N ALA A 131 -18.59 15.58 14.75
CA ALA A 131 -18.00 14.71 15.78
C ALA A 131 -17.77 13.28 15.29
N SER A 132 -18.68 12.76 14.44
CA SER A 132 -18.51 11.44 13.80
C SER A 132 -17.33 11.43 12.83
N SER A 133 -17.28 12.41 11.92
CA SER A 133 -16.24 12.53 10.91
C SER A 133 -14.88 12.67 11.58
N LYS A 134 -14.76 13.55 12.58
CA LYS A 134 -13.52 13.72 13.34
C LYS A 134 -13.07 12.42 13.99
N SER A 135 -13.97 11.72 14.69
CA SER A 135 -13.63 10.43 15.31
C SER A 135 -13.20 9.36 14.29
N LEU A 136 -13.74 9.38 13.07
CA LEU A 136 -13.34 8.46 12.01
C LEU A 136 -11.98 8.84 11.42
N ILE A 137 -11.73 10.13 11.20
CA ILE A 137 -10.46 10.66 10.69
C ILE A 137 -9.33 10.38 11.69
N ASP A 138 -9.52 10.71 12.98
CA ASP A 138 -8.53 10.43 14.03
C ASP A 138 -8.16 8.93 14.05
N ARG A 139 -9.14 8.05 13.82
CA ARG A 139 -8.91 6.61 13.72
C ARG A 139 -8.14 6.23 12.45
N ILE A 140 -8.47 6.84 11.31
CA ILE A 140 -7.77 6.64 10.04
C ILE A 140 -6.31 7.09 10.15
N GLU A 141 -6.04 8.27 10.70
CA GLU A 141 -4.68 8.81 10.87
C GLU A 141 -3.82 7.87 11.70
N LYS A 142 -4.33 7.43 12.86
CA LYS A 142 -3.64 6.45 13.70
C LYS A 142 -3.32 5.16 12.93
N LYS A 143 -4.26 4.68 12.12
CA LYS A 143 -4.06 3.47 11.32
C LYS A 143 -3.07 3.67 10.17
N GLU A 144 -3.07 4.84 9.58
CA GLU A 144 -2.11 5.23 8.56
C GLU A 144 -0.69 5.24 9.14
N GLU A 145 -0.49 5.78 10.33
CA GLU A 145 0.80 5.78 11.04
C GLU A 145 1.28 4.36 11.36
N GLU A 146 0.40 3.50 11.88
CA GLU A 146 0.70 2.09 12.15
C GLU A 146 1.17 1.37 10.87
N ILE A 147 0.44 1.52 9.76
CA ILE A 147 0.76 0.85 8.50
C ILE A 147 2.00 1.45 7.83
N LYS A 148 2.22 2.77 7.92
CA LYS A 148 3.46 3.41 7.48
C LYS A 148 4.67 2.82 8.21
N SER A 149 4.58 2.68 9.54
CA SER A 149 5.63 2.07 10.34
C SER A 149 5.93 0.63 9.88
N PHE A 150 4.90 -0.19 9.65
CA PHE A 150 5.09 -1.56 9.14
C PHE A 150 5.73 -1.60 7.76
N ARG A 151 5.29 -0.73 6.85
CA ARG A 151 5.87 -0.60 5.51
C ARG A 151 7.33 -0.20 5.57
N ASP A 152 7.67 0.80 6.39
CA ASP A 152 9.02 1.33 6.49
C ASP A 152 9.96 0.31 7.16
N GLY A 153 9.47 -0.42 8.18
CA GLY A 153 10.19 -1.54 8.78
C GLY A 153 10.46 -2.67 7.79
N LEU A 154 9.47 -3.00 6.94
CA LEU A 154 9.63 -3.98 5.87
C LEU A 154 10.70 -3.55 4.85
N PHE A 155 10.68 -2.30 4.40
CA PHE A 155 11.66 -1.80 3.42
C PHE A 155 13.07 -1.66 4.00
N SER A 156 13.19 -1.21 5.24
CA SER A 156 14.48 -1.13 5.94
C SER A 156 15.11 -2.52 6.06
N ALA A 157 14.34 -3.51 6.51
CA ALA A 157 14.83 -4.88 6.63
C ALA A 157 15.16 -5.49 5.25
N THR A 158 14.41 -5.12 4.19
CA THR A 158 14.65 -5.60 2.82
C THR A 158 15.98 -5.06 2.30
N SER A 159 16.24 -3.77 2.52
CA SER A 159 17.51 -3.13 2.15
C SER A 159 18.70 -3.77 2.85
N VAL A 160 18.59 -4.07 4.16
CA VAL A 160 19.65 -4.76 4.92
C VAL A 160 19.91 -6.15 4.35
N ARG A 161 18.86 -6.91 4.01
CA ARG A 161 19.00 -8.23 3.39
C ARG A 161 19.68 -8.14 2.02
N GLU A 162 19.29 -7.19 1.19
CA GLU A 162 19.89 -6.99 -0.13
C GLU A 162 21.37 -6.62 -0.02
N ALA A 163 21.72 -5.73 0.90
CA ALA A 163 23.11 -5.38 1.20
C ALA A 163 23.93 -6.60 1.70
N SER A 164 23.34 -7.42 2.57
CA SER A 164 23.96 -8.67 3.05
C SER A 164 24.18 -9.66 1.90
N ARG A 165 23.18 -9.87 1.04
CA ARG A 165 23.32 -10.72 -0.17
C ARG A 165 24.39 -10.20 -1.11
N ALA A 166 24.48 -8.88 -1.31
CA ALA A 166 25.53 -8.28 -2.13
C ALA A 166 26.92 -8.49 -1.54
N THR A 167 27.06 -8.43 -0.20
CA THR A 167 28.33 -8.70 0.48
C THR A 167 28.75 -10.16 0.34
N ILE A 168 27.81 -11.09 0.51
CA ILE A 168 28.06 -12.52 0.29
C ILE A 168 28.46 -12.78 -1.17
N LEU A 169 27.76 -12.17 -2.13
CA LEU A 169 28.10 -12.26 -3.56
C LEU A 169 29.52 -11.73 -3.83
N ASN A 170 29.88 -10.61 -3.21
CA ASN A 170 31.22 -10.03 -3.35
C ASN A 170 32.31 -10.98 -2.82
N GLN A 171 32.05 -11.69 -1.73
CA GLN A 171 32.97 -12.72 -1.22
C GLN A 171 33.14 -13.89 -2.21
N TYR A 172 32.05 -14.36 -2.83
CA TYR A 172 32.13 -15.41 -3.85
C TYR A 172 32.93 -14.96 -5.07
N ILE A 173 32.74 -13.72 -5.53
CA ILE A 173 33.53 -13.16 -6.63
C ILE A 173 35.01 -13.15 -6.28
N LEU A 174 35.37 -12.70 -5.07
CA LEU A 174 36.76 -12.68 -4.60
C LEU A 174 37.39 -14.08 -4.64
N VAL A 175 36.71 -15.08 -4.08
CA VAL A 175 37.19 -16.47 -4.09
C VAL A 175 37.36 -16.98 -5.52
N PHE A 176 36.36 -16.75 -6.39
CA PHE A 176 36.43 -17.13 -7.81
C PHE A 176 37.61 -16.46 -8.54
N THR A 177 37.84 -15.17 -8.29
CA THR A 177 38.97 -14.43 -8.85
C THR A 177 40.30 -15.02 -8.41
N ILE A 178 40.47 -15.35 -7.12
CA ILE A 178 41.69 -16.02 -6.61
C ILE A 178 41.92 -17.33 -7.36
N VAL A 179 40.90 -18.21 -7.42
CA VAL A 179 41.00 -19.50 -8.11
C VAL A 179 41.38 -19.31 -9.59
N THR A 180 40.76 -18.35 -10.26
CA THR A 180 41.02 -18.05 -11.67
C THR A 180 42.44 -17.54 -11.90
N ILE A 181 42.95 -16.62 -11.06
CA ILE A 181 44.32 -16.09 -11.16
C ILE A 181 45.36 -17.22 -11.07
N PHE A 182 45.12 -18.24 -10.24
CA PHE A 182 46.03 -19.39 -10.14
C PHE A 182 45.85 -20.38 -11.29
N TYR A 183 44.62 -20.76 -11.63
CA TYR A 183 44.35 -21.83 -12.59
C TYR A 183 44.50 -21.40 -14.05
N LEU A 184 44.25 -20.14 -14.39
CA LEU A 184 44.29 -19.66 -15.78
C LEU A 184 45.72 -19.75 -16.38
N PRO A 185 46.79 -19.29 -15.69
CA PRO A 185 48.17 -19.48 -16.16
C PRO A 185 48.60 -20.94 -16.21
N LEU A 186 48.23 -21.75 -15.21
CA LEU A 186 48.54 -23.19 -15.17
C LEU A 186 47.92 -23.93 -16.36
N SER A 187 46.65 -23.62 -16.67
CA SER A 187 45.94 -24.19 -17.80
C SER A 187 46.55 -23.74 -19.13
N TYR A 188 46.96 -22.47 -19.24
CA TYR A 188 47.67 -21.96 -20.40
C TYR A 188 48.99 -22.71 -20.63
N VAL A 189 49.82 -22.88 -19.59
CA VAL A 189 51.08 -23.64 -19.67
C VAL A 189 50.80 -25.09 -20.07
N SER A 190 49.78 -25.73 -19.48
CA SER A 190 49.40 -27.12 -19.82
C SER A 190 48.99 -27.31 -21.28
N VAL A 191 48.35 -26.31 -21.91
CA VAL A 191 47.95 -26.38 -23.32
C VAL A 191 49.10 -25.97 -24.24
N CYS A 192 49.90 -24.97 -23.86
CA CYS A 192 50.99 -24.45 -24.69
C CYS A 192 52.24 -25.33 -24.69
N TYR A 193 52.59 -26.00 -23.60
CA TYR A 193 53.78 -26.86 -23.54
C TYR A 193 53.75 -27.99 -24.59
N PRO A 194 52.68 -28.79 -24.69
CA PRO A 194 52.57 -29.84 -25.71
C PRO A 194 52.57 -29.28 -27.13
N LEU A 195 51.94 -28.11 -27.34
CA LEU A 195 51.86 -27.43 -28.64
C LEU A 195 53.22 -26.89 -29.12
N LEU A 196 54.02 -26.29 -28.22
CA LEU A 196 55.36 -25.80 -28.52
C LEU A 196 56.35 -26.94 -28.77
N ILE A 197 56.28 -28.02 -27.99
CA ILE A 197 57.10 -29.22 -28.19
C ILE A 197 56.71 -29.95 -29.48
N GLY A 198 55.41 -30.06 -29.78
CA GLY A 198 54.92 -30.61 -31.04
C GLY A 198 55.31 -29.77 -32.26
N ARG A 199 55.42 -28.44 -32.11
CA ARG A 199 55.82 -27.54 -33.20
C ARG A 199 57.32 -27.58 -33.52
N ASN A 200 58.19 -27.93 -32.54
CA ASN A 200 59.62 -28.17 -32.78
C ASN A 200 59.91 -29.54 -33.44
N LEU A 201 58.95 -30.48 -33.39
CA LEU A 201 59.01 -31.77 -34.08
C LEU A 201 58.30 -31.77 -35.45
N LEU A 202 57.47 -30.76 -35.74
CA LEU A 202 56.64 -30.67 -36.95
C LEU A 202 56.95 -29.44 -37.80
N THR A 203 58.23 -29.17 -38.08
CA THR A 203 58.59 -28.40 -39.29
C THR A 203 58.27 -29.17 -40.59
N ASN A 204 57.59 -30.32 -40.53
CA ASN A 204 57.19 -31.09 -41.71
C ASN A 204 55.73 -31.56 -41.78
N VAL A 205 54.81 -31.17 -40.87
CA VAL A 205 53.39 -31.53 -41.06
C VAL A 205 52.46 -30.38 -40.70
N PHE A 206 51.83 -29.84 -41.73
CA PHE A 206 50.73 -28.89 -41.68
C PHE A 206 49.50 -29.58 -41.08
N ILE A 207 49.11 -29.20 -39.86
CA ILE A 207 47.81 -29.57 -39.28
C ILE A 207 46.97 -28.29 -39.23
N PRO A 208 45.79 -28.24 -39.87
CA PRO A 208 44.94 -27.06 -39.82
C PRO A 208 44.34 -26.91 -38.42
N SER A 209 44.49 -25.73 -37.83
CA SER A 209 43.84 -25.31 -36.59
C SER A 209 42.31 -25.40 -36.66
N PRO A 210 41.61 -25.92 -35.63
CA PRO A 210 40.16 -25.80 -35.51
C PRO A 210 39.70 -24.53 -34.75
N CYS A 211 40.49 -23.45 -34.77
CA CYS A 211 40.17 -22.22 -34.01
C CYS A 211 39.60 -21.06 -34.85
N LEU A 212 39.12 -21.31 -36.07
CA LEU A 212 38.39 -20.29 -36.86
C LEU A 212 37.06 -20.82 -37.39
N VAL A 213 36.14 -21.14 -36.48
CA VAL A 213 34.69 -21.13 -36.78
C VAL A 213 34.02 -20.19 -35.78
N TRP A 214 34.35 -18.92 -35.92
CA TRP A 214 33.48 -17.80 -35.54
C TRP A 214 33.43 -16.87 -36.75
N THR A 215 32.74 -17.30 -37.80
CA THR A 215 32.20 -16.37 -38.80
C THR A 215 30.72 -16.22 -38.51
N TYR A 216 30.38 -15.06 -37.95
CA TYR A 216 29.06 -14.47 -38.05
C TYR A 216 28.51 -14.68 -39.47
N SER A 217 27.29 -15.21 -39.59
CA SER A 217 26.47 -15.06 -40.79
C SER A 217 25.16 -14.39 -40.38
N PRO A 218 24.80 -13.24 -40.97
CA PRO A 218 23.56 -12.53 -40.70
C PRO A 218 22.40 -13.18 -41.46
N MET A 219 21.22 -13.19 -40.82
CA MET A 219 19.88 -13.06 -41.43
C MET A 219 19.52 -14.00 -42.61
N THR A 220 18.51 -14.84 -42.43
CA THR A 220 17.27 -14.89 -43.23
C THR A 220 16.47 -16.13 -42.81
N ILE A 221 15.41 -15.95 -42.02
CA ILE A 221 14.28 -16.89 -42.03
C ILE A 221 13.02 -16.05 -42.19
N MET A 222 12.31 -16.47 -43.23
CA MET A 222 11.04 -16.07 -43.81
C MET A 222 9.86 -16.22 -42.83
#